data_AF-A0A7Y1MVC6-F1
#
_entry.id   AF-A0A7Y1MVC6-F1
#
_cell.length_a   1.000
_cell.length_b   1.000
_cell.length_c   1.000
_cell.angle_alpha   90.00
_cell.angle_beta   90.00
_cell.angle_gamma   90.00
#
_symmetry.space_group_name_H-M   'P 1'
#
loop_
_entity.id
_entity.type
_entity.pdbx_description
1 polymer ?
#
loop_
_entity_poly.entity_id
_entity_poly.type
_entity_poly.pdbx_seq_one_letter_code
_entity_poly.pdbx_strand_id
1 'polypeptide(L)'
;MARQEIILGAAPQGLGGDPPRTASMKINAMTAELYAAKEGLVKVAAIDDFTSGKVLTVGYAGRNGGVAIVKGRGTVLDDLRGAALYACNDTYTGGPPWVWGAIFVENDVHGTGSNGYATQRIWGITNPAINAKRCLVSGTYTPWMQDITTTLATTDPADNPGGLMSLAGIGGFRVAKFANGQICIQGYKVLETVGANTYVAGNWVIPSGLFTTTWCTPTISIAPYVSHDHFGVTTCHMESLTSIQFSVKNGVNAQGFGMWLTVWGYWK
;
A
#
# COMPACT_ATOMS: atom_id res chain seq x y z
N MET A 1 -18.80 -47.41 -7.94
CA MET A 1 -18.99 -48.84 -7.58
C MET A 1 -17.97 -49.22 -6.52
N ALA A 2 -18.09 -50.37 -5.87
CA ALA A 2 -16.96 -50.90 -5.10
C ALA A 2 -15.79 -51.18 -6.07
N ARG A 3 -14.55 -50.88 -5.64
CA ARG A 3 -13.33 -51.13 -6.42
C ARG A 3 -13.32 -52.58 -6.91
N GLN A 4 -13.22 -52.78 -8.22
CA GLN A 4 -13.04 -54.10 -8.79
C GLN A 4 -11.54 -54.40 -8.93
N GLU A 5 -11.15 -55.62 -8.58
CA GLU A 5 -9.77 -56.08 -8.71
C GLU A 5 -9.71 -57.29 -9.65
N ILE A 6 -8.66 -57.34 -10.47
CA ILE A 6 -8.38 -58.47 -11.36
C ILE A 6 -7.56 -59.48 -10.57
N ILE A 7 -8.07 -60.70 -10.45
CA ILE A 7 -7.38 -61.79 -9.77
C ILE A 7 -6.56 -62.54 -10.81
N LEU A 8 -5.23 -62.54 -10.66
CA LEU A 8 -4.33 -63.18 -11.63
C LEU A 8 -4.10 -64.69 -11.37
N GLY A 9 -4.58 -65.20 -10.23
CA GLY A 9 -4.35 -66.58 -9.78
C GLY A 9 -2.93 -66.83 -9.27
N ALA A 10 -2.65 -68.07 -8.85
CA ALA A 10 -1.31 -68.46 -8.41
C ALA A 10 -0.40 -68.74 -9.62
N ALA A 11 0.75 -68.08 -9.67
CA ALA A 11 1.77 -68.33 -10.69
C ALA A 11 2.31 -69.78 -10.59
N PRO A 12 2.75 -70.41 -11.70
CA PRO A 12 2.91 -69.85 -13.05
C PRO A 12 1.70 -70.05 -13.96
N GLN A 13 0.71 -70.86 -13.55
CA GLN A 13 -0.39 -71.30 -14.41
C GLN A 13 -1.64 -70.40 -14.33
N GLY A 14 -1.72 -69.49 -13.35
CA GLY A 14 -2.87 -68.60 -13.19
C GLY A 14 -4.16 -69.33 -12.77
N LEU A 15 -4.06 -70.57 -12.28
CA LEU A 15 -5.19 -71.37 -11.80
C LEU A 15 -5.92 -70.62 -10.67
N GLY A 16 -7.24 -70.48 -10.81
CA GLY A 16 -8.09 -69.72 -9.88
C GLY A 16 -8.15 -68.20 -10.16
N GLY A 17 -7.50 -67.72 -11.23
CA GLY A 17 -7.61 -66.33 -11.68
C GLY A 17 -8.87 -66.05 -12.51
N ASP A 18 -9.16 -64.77 -12.72
CA ASP A 18 -10.21 -64.34 -13.62
C ASP A 18 -9.88 -64.79 -15.06
N PRO A 19 -10.81 -65.47 -15.77
CA PRO A 19 -10.60 -65.75 -17.18
C PRO A 19 -10.54 -64.43 -17.97
N PRO A 20 -9.90 -64.41 -19.17
CA PRO A 20 -9.69 -63.17 -19.95
C PRO A 20 -10.96 -62.35 -20.19
N ARG A 21 -12.11 -63.02 -20.35
CA ARG A 21 -13.42 -62.38 -20.49
C ARG A 21 -13.81 -61.59 -19.23
N THR A 22 -13.68 -62.20 -18.05
CA THR A 22 -14.01 -61.56 -16.77
C THR A 22 -13.07 -60.41 -16.46
N ALA A 23 -11.77 -60.59 -16.70
CA ALA A 23 -10.79 -59.51 -16.55
C ALA A 23 -11.09 -58.32 -17.47
N SER A 24 -11.43 -58.57 -18.74
CA SER A 24 -11.79 -57.52 -19.70
C SER A 24 -13.08 -56.78 -19.31
N MET A 25 -14.08 -57.49 -18.79
CA MET A 25 -15.30 -56.88 -18.26
C MET A 25 -15.00 -55.97 -17.06
N LYS A 26 -14.14 -56.40 -16.14
CA LYS A 26 -13.70 -55.58 -15.00
C LYS A 26 -12.93 -54.33 -15.45
N ILE A 27 -12.03 -54.46 -16.44
CA ILE A 27 -11.33 -53.31 -17.03
C ILE A 27 -12.30 -52.32 -17.66
N ASN A 28 -13.26 -52.79 -18.47
CA ASN A 28 -14.26 -51.93 -19.08
C ASN A 28 -15.12 -51.22 -18.02
N ALA A 29 -15.49 -51.93 -16.94
CA ALA A 29 -16.25 -51.35 -15.84
C ALA A 29 -15.44 -50.27 -15.08
N MET A 30 -14.18 -50.55 -14.73
CA MET A 30 -13.29 -49.58 -14.08
C MET A 30 -12.98 -48.37 -14.97
N THR A 31 -12.80 -48.60 -16.27
CA THR A 31 -12.53 -47.54 -17.25
C THR A 31 -13.77 -46.68 -17.47
N ALA A 32 -14.96 -47.30 -17.58
CA ALA A 32 -16.21 -46.58 -17.64
C ALA A 32 -16.48 -45.78 -16.37
N GLU A 33 -16.12 -46.28 -15.19
CA GLU A 33 -16.21 -45.54 -13.93
C GLU A 33 -15.25 -44.32 -13.92
N LEU A 34 -14.02 -44.45 -14.41
CA LEU A 34 -13.08 -43.33 -14.54
C LEU A 34 -13.57 -42.28 -15.54
N TYR A 35 -14.12 -42.69 -16.69
CA TYR A 35 -14.70 -41.76 -17.65
C TYR A 35 -15.99 -41.14 -17.12
N ALA A 36 -16.85 -41.90 -16.43
CA ALA A 36 -18.03 -41.38 -15.77
C ALA A 36 -17.68 -40.47 -14.60
N ALA A 37 -16.53 -40.65 -13.93
CA ALA A 37 -16.01 -39.73 -12.93
C ALA A 37 -15.42 -38.46 -13.57
N LYS A 38 -14.74 -38.58 -14.72
CA LYS A 38 -14.23 -37.42 -15.50
C LYS A 38 -15.36 -36.59 -16.12
N GLU A 39 -16.40 -37.25 -16.63
CA GLU A 39 -17.66 -36.66 -17.09
C GLU A 39 -18.53 -36.22 -15.89
N GLY A 40 -18.37 -36.88 -14.74
CA GLY A 40 -19.10 -36.66 -13.49
C GLY A 40 -18.45 -35.66 -12.54
N LEU A 41 -17.28 -35.11 -12.89
CA LEU A 41 -16.84 -33.80 -12.44
C LEU A 41 -17.77 -32.79 -13.10
N VAL A 42 -19.00 -32.75 -12.59
CA VAL A 42 -20.02 -31.82 -13.04
C VAL A 42 -19.46 -30.43 -12.76
N LYS A 43 -19.21 -29.69 -13.83
CA LYS A 43 -18.90 -28.27 -13.74
C LYS A 43 -20.02 -27.63 -12.94
N VAL A 44 -19.64 -26.84 -11.95
CA VAL A 44 -20.60 -26.03 -11.20
C VAL A 44 -21.48 -25.22 -12.17
N ALA A 45 -22.80 -25.25 -11.94
CA ALA A 45 -23.74 -24.55 -12.81
C ALA A 45 -23.83 -23.05 -12.44
N ALA A 46 -23.40 -22.70 -11.22
CA ALA A 46 -23.39 -21.35 -10.67
C ALA A 46 -22.12 -21.10 -9.85
N ILE A 47 -21.78 -19.83 -9.63
CA ILE A 47 -20.57 -19.39 -8.93
C ILE A 47 -20.55 -19.75 -7.43
N ASP A 48 -21.69 -20.10 -6.86
CA ASP A 48 -21.93 -20.42 -5.46
C ASP A 48 -22.32 -21.91 -5.24
N ASP A 49 -22.09 -22.76 -6.25
CA ASP A 49 -22.41 -24.19 -6.16
C ASP A 49 -21.28 -24.95 -5.43
N PHE A 50 -21.40 -25.00 -4.10
CA PHE A 50 -20.48 -25.71 -3.21
C PHE A 50 -20.82 -27.21 -3.04
N THR A 51 -21.60 -27.80 -3.96
CA THR A 51 -22.01 -29.21 -3.88
C THR A 51 -20.78 -30.12 -3.97
N SER A 52 -20.59 -30.98 -2.97
CA SER A 52 -19.50 -31.96 -2.95
C SER A 52 -19.49 -32.82 -4.23
N GLY A 53 -18.31 -32.98 -4.83
CA GLY A 53 -18.12 -33.72 -6.10
C GLY A 53 -18.20 -32.87 -7.37
N LYS A 54 -18.52 -31.57 -7.28
CA LYS A 54 -18.47 -30.65 -8.41
C LYS A 54 -17.15 -29.90 -8.50
N VAL A 55 -16.76 -29.54 -9.71
CA VAL A 55 -15.51 -28.80 -9.98
C VAL A 55 -15.82 -27.36 -10.32
N LEU A 56 -15.20 -26.44 -9.58
CA LEU A 56 -15.17 -25.03 -9.91
C LEU A 56 -14.52 -24.83 -11.29
N THR A 57 -15.28 -24.31 -12.22
CA THR A 57 -14.77 -23.89 -13.52
C THR A 57 -13.87 -22.67 -13.39
N VAL A 58 -12.88 -22.53 -14.29
CA VAL A 58 -12.04 -21.33 -14.35
C VAL A 58 -12.92 -20.08 -14.37
N GLY A 59 -12.72 -19.17 -13.42
CA GLY A 59 -13.55 -17.97 -13.24
C GLY A 59 -14.66 -18.06 -12.20
N TYR A 60 -15.02 -19.26 -11.70
CA TYR A 60 -16.11 -19.44 -10.74
C TYR A 60 -15.72 -19.15 -9.29
N ALA A 61 -14.42 -18.97 -9.00
CA ALA A 61 -13.95 -18.30 -7.79
C ALA A 61 -14.04 -16.75 -7.90
N GLY A 62 -15.01 -16.22 -8.64
CA GLY A 62 -15.30 -14.79 -8.71
C GLY A 62 -14.37 -13.93 -9.58
N ARG A 63 -13.57 -14.52 -10.48
CA ARG A 63 -12.56 -13.79 -11.28
C ARG A 63 -12.72 -13.93 -12.80
N ASN A 64 -13.94 -14.20 -13.29
CA ASN A 64 -14.32 -14.11 -14.72
C ASN A 64 -13.34 -14.76 -15.73
N GLY A 65 -12.62 -15.80 -15.32
CA GLY A 65 -11.61 -16.47 -16.14
C GLY A 65 -10.46 -15.56 -16.61
N GLY A 66 -10.19 -14.46 -15.89
CA GLY A 66 -9.13 -13.50 -16.21
C GLY A 66 -9.55 -12.36 -17.14
N VAL A 67 -10.81 -12.29 -17.58
CA VAL A 67 -11.32 -11.20 -18.42
C VAL A 67 -12.21 -10.27 -17.59
N ALA A 68 -11.91 -8.98 -17.61
CA ALA A 68 -12.71 -8.00 -16.90
C ALA A 68 -14.07 -7.78 -17.59
N ILE A 69 -15.14 -7.66 -16.80
CA ILE A 69 -16.46 -7.23 -17.30
C ILE A 69 -16.39 -5.74 -17.59
N VAL A 70 -16.52 -5.36 -18.86
CA VAL A 70 -16.51 -3.95 -19.26
C VAL A 70 -17.82 -3.29 -18.83
N LYS A 71 -17.70 -2.21 -18.07
CA LYS A 71 -18.83 -1.39 -17.60
C LYS A 71 -18.89 -0.09 -18.39
N GLY A 72 -20.11 0.33 -18.74
CA GLY A 72 -20.37 1.54 -19.50
C GLY A 72 -20.09 2.83 -18.71
N ARG A 73 -20.34 3.97 -19.37
CA ARG A 73 -20.25 5.29 -18.73
C ARG A 73 -21.30 5.42 -17.61
N GLY A 74 -20.96 6.14 -16.54
CA GLY A 74 -21.86 6.39 -15.42
C GLY A 74 -22.03 5.21 -14.48
N THR A 75 -21.10 4.25 -14.48
CA THR A 75 -21.16 3.11 -13.58
C THR A 75 -21.08 3.56 -12.13
N VAL A 76 -22.05 3.12 -11.32
CA VAL A 76 -22.02 3.34 -9.87
C VAL A 76 -21.22 2.20 -9.23
N LEU A 77 -20.06 2.50 -8.66
CA LEU A 77 -19.20 1.45 -8.05
C LEU A 77 -19.86 0.79 -6.83
N ASP A 78 -20.78 1.51 -6.19
CA ASP A 78 -21.58 0.99 -5.07
C ASP A 78 -22.59 -0.08 -5.52
N ASP A 79 -22.92 -0.16 -6.82
CA ASP A 79 -23.83 -1.18 -7.35
C ASP A 79 -23.09 -2.46 -7.78
N LEU A 80 -21.75 -2.44 -7.80
CA LEU A 80 -20.92 -3.59 -8.14
C LEU A 80 -20.82 -4.55 -6.94
N ARG A 81 -21.90 -5.30 -6.71
CA ARG A 81 -22.05 -6.20 -5.56
C ARG A 81 -21.72 -7.67 -5.85
N GLY A 82 -21.54 -8.05 -7.12
CA GLY A 82 -21.19 -9.41 -7.52
C GLY A 82 -19.68 -9.65 -7.47
N ALA A 83 -19.26 -10.88 -7.13
CA ALA A 83 -17.86 -11.28 -7.14
C ALA A 83 -17.32 -11.33 -8.58
N ALA A 84 -16.49 -10.36 -8.94
CA ALA A 84 -16.01 -10.17 -10.31
C ALA A 84 -14.86 -9.16 -10.40
N LEU A 85 -14.13 -9.25 -11.51
CA LEU A 85 -13.27 -8.18 -12.03
C LEU A 85 -14.04 -7.35 -13.05
N TYR A 86 -14.10 -6.05 -12.86
CA TYR A 86 -14.74 -5.08 -13.75
C TYR A 86 -13.70 -4.12 -14.33
N ALA A 87 -13.90 -3.69 -15.57
CA ALA A 87 -13.17 -2.59 -16.18
C ALA A 87 -14.15 -1.42 -16.37
N CYS A 88 -13.92 -0.34 -15.63
CA CYS A 88 -14.75 0.86 -15.70
C CYS A 88 -14.02 1.91 -16.53
N ASN A 89 -14.74 2.52 -17.47
CA ASN A 89 -14.26 3.67 -18.22
C ASN A 89 -14.20 4.93 -17.32
N ASP A 90 -13.62 6.03 -17.79
CA ASP A 90 -13.30 7.26 -17.03
C ASP A 90 -14.46 7.92 -16.26
N THR A 91 -15.70 7.49 -16.46
CA THR A 91 -16.88 8.06 -15.80
C THR A 91 -17.57 7.01 -14.91
N TYR A 92 -17.46 7.20 -13.60
CA TYR A 92 -18.13 6.40 -12.57
C TYR A 92 -18.48 7.28 -11.35
N THR A 93 -19.36 6.80 -10.47
CA THR A 93 -19.68 7.41 -9.18
C THR A 93 -19.44 6.41 -8.05
N GLY A 94 -19.32 6.89 -6.81
CA GLY A 94 -19.01 6.03 -5.65
C GLY A 94 -17.57 5.50 -5.63
N GLY A 95 -16.68 5.99 -6.51
CA GLY A 95 -15.24 5.72 -6.45
C GLY A 95 -14.49 6.62 -5.45
N PRO A 96 -13.18 6.41 -5.25
CA PRO A 96 -12.41 7.27 -4.38
C PRO A 96 -12.38 8.70 -4.93
N PRO A 97 -12.51 9.72 -4.07
CA PRO A 97 -12.70 11.10 -4.51
C PRO A 97 -11.46 11.70 -5.21
N TRP A 98 -10.29 11.09 -5.05
CA TRP A 98 -9.01 11.49 -5.65
C TRP A 98 -8.62 10.70 -6.89
N VAL A 99 -9.48 9.79 -7.37
CA VAL A 99 -9.18 8.91 -8.51
C VAL A 99 -10.05 9.29 -9.69
N TRP A 100 -9.41 9.66 -10.80
CA TRP A 100 -10.05 9.93 -12.09
C TRP A 100 -9.42 9.08 -13.19
N GLY A 101 -10.20 8.78 -14.23
CA GLY A 101 -9.77 7.97 -15.37
C GLY A 101 -10.08 6.49 -15.23
N ALA A 102 -9.68 5.69 -16.21
CA ALA A 102 -10.10 4.30 -16.32
C ALA A 102 -9.48 3.43 -15.22
N ILE A 103 -10.32 2.59 -14.60
CA ILE A 103 -9.95 1.75 -13.46
C ILE A 103 -10.40 0.31 -13.67
N PHE A 104 -9.65 -0.61 -13.09
CA PHE A 104 -10.16 -1.92 -12.75
C PHE A 104 -10.78 -1.87 -11.35
N VAL A 105 -11.85 -2.63 -11.17
CA VAL A 105 -12.51 -2.84 -9.88
C VAL A 105 -12.61 -4.33 -9.64
N GLU A 106 -11.99 -4.81 -8.59
CA GLU A 106 -12.18 -6.17 -8.07
C GLU A 106 -13.13 -6.10 -6.90
N ASN A 107 -14.12 -7.00 -6.91
CA ASN A 107 -15.04 -7.16 -5.82
C ASN A 107 -15.01 -8.62 -5.37
N ASP A 108 -14.66 -8.86 -4.12
CA ASP A 108 -14.72 -10.16 -3.47
C ASP A 108 -15.90 -10.16 -2.49
N VAL A 109 -16.81 -11.12 -2.62
CA VAL A 109 -18.08 -11.15 -1.88
C VAL A 109 -18.09 -12.35 -0.95
N HIS A 110 -18.37 -12.09 0.32
CA HIS A 110 -18.48 -13.09 1.38
C HIS A 110 -19.88 -12.99 2.01
N GLY A 111 -20.74 -13.97 1.69
CA GLY A 111 -22.11 -14.06 2.18
C GLY A 111 -23.16 -13.69 1.14
N THR A 112 -24.42 -14.02 1.43
CA THR A 112 -25.56 -13.81 0.52
C THR A 112 -26.35 -12.55 0.90
N GLY A 113 -26.85 -11.82 -0.11
CA GLY A 113 -27.78 -10.70 0.06
C GLY A 113 -27.15 -9.31 0.28
N SER A 114 -28.01 -8.31 0.45
CA SER A 114 -27.66 -6.88 0.58
C SER A 114 -26.89 -6.52 1.86
N ASN A 115 -26.84 -7.42 2.83
CA ASN A 115 -26.13 -7.26 4.11
C ASN A 115 -24.80 -8.04 4.16
N GLY A 116 -24.37 -8.61 3.04
CA GLY A 116 -23.13 -9.38 2.94
C GLY A 116 -21.88 -8.53 3.23
N TYR A 117 -20.78 -9.21 3.53
CA TYR A 117 -19.45 -8.62 3.57
C TYR A 117 -18.87 -8.64 2.16
N ALA A 118 -18.29 -7.54 1.69
CA ALA A 118 -17.56 -7.55 0.42
C ALA A 118 -16.35 -6.64 0.49
N THR A 119 -15.22 -7.04 -0.08
CA THR A 119 -14.09 -6.15 -0.28
C THR A 119 -14.09 -5.66 -1.71
N GLN A 120 -13.95 -4.35 -1.89
CA GLN A 120 -13.79 -3.75 -3.20
C GLN A 120 -12.41 -3.11 -3.28
N ARG A 121 -11.64 -3.50 -4.29
CA ARG A 121 -10.31 -2.96 -4.59
C ARG A 121 -10.33 -2.34 -5.97
N ILE A 122 -9.59 -1.26 -6.16
CA ILE A 122 -9.41 -0.64 -7.46
C ILE A 122 -7.94 -0.42 -7.77
N TRP A 123 -7.62 -0.41 -9.06
CA TRP A 123 -6.33 0.04 -9.55
C TRP A 123 -6.48 0.72 -10.91
N GLY A 124 -5.63 1.70 -11.17
CA GLY A 124 -5.65 2.42 -12.44
C GLY A 124 -5.22 1.53 -13.59
N ILE A 125 -5.92 1.61 -14.72
CA ILE A 125 -5.52 0.90 -15.95
C ILE A 125 -4.25 1.54 -16.54
N THR A 126 -4.18 2.87 -16.49
CA THR A 126 -3.10 3.67 -17.09
C THR A 126 -2.25 4.42 -16.07
N ASN A 127 -2.65 4.42 -14.78
CA ASN A 127 -1.95 5.14 -13.72
C ASN A 127 -1.73 4.22 -12.51
N PRO A 128 -0.48 3.77 -12.26
CA PRO A 128 -0.17 2.87 -11.15
C PRO A 128 -0.25 3.53 -9.76
N ALA A 129 -0.37 4.87 -9.69
CA ALA A 129 -0.62 5.58 -8.44
C ALA A 129 -2.07 5.48 -7.97
N ILE A 130 -2.97 4.99 -8.83
CA ILE A 130 -4.35 4.68 -8.45
C ILE A 130 -4.36 3.29 -7.85
N ASN A 131 -4.46 3.20 -6.52
CA ASN A 131 -4.76 1.96 -5.82
C ASN A 131 -5.53 2.30 -4.54
N ALA A 132 -6.70 1.69 -4.37
CA ALA A 132 -7.54 1.94 -3.20
C ALA A 132 -8.42 0.74 -2.90
N LYS A 133 -8.87 0.63 -1.66
CA LYS A 133 -9.77 -0.41 -1.20
C LYS A 133 -10.82 0.14 -0.24
N ARG A 134 -11.95 -0.55 -0.16
CA ARG A 134 -12.98 -0.34 0.85
C ARG A 134 -13.67 -1.66 1.15
N CYS A 135 -14.48 -1.66 2.20
CA CYS A 135 -15.26 -2.81 2.60
C CYS A 135 -16.74 -2.45 2.63
N LEU A 136 -17.59 -3.36 2.17
CA LEU A 136 -18.99 -3.38 2.49
C LEU A 136 -19.19 -4.09 3.83
N VAL A 137 -19.81 -3.42 4.79
CA VAL A 137 -20.19 -4.01 6.07
C VAL A 137 -21.64 -3.62 6.35
N SER A 138 -22.51 -4.62 6.58
CA SER A 138 -23.93 -4.40 6.90
C SER A 138 -24.64 -3.49 5.89
N GLY A 139 -24.42 -3.72 4.59
CA GLY A 139 -25.05 -2.97 3.51
C GLY A 139 -24.47 -1.58 3.21
N THR A 140 -23.52 -1.11 4.02
CA THR A 140 -22.85 0.19 3.83
C THR A 140 -21.38 0.03 3.48
N TYR A 141 -20.91 0.73 2.44
CA TYR A 141 -19.48 0.80 2.14
C TYR A 141 -18.75 1.72 3.12
N THR A 142 -17.62 1.27 3.65
CA THR A 142 -16.67 2.13 4.33
C THR A 142 -16.11 3.17 3.36
N PRO A 143 -15.54 4.27 3.87
CA PRO A 143 -14.75 5.17 3.05
C PRO A 143 -13.66 4.42 2.28
N TRP A 144 -13.32 4.94 1.10
CA TRP A 144 -12.16 4.47 0.35
C TRP A 144 -10.88 4.74 1.14
N MET A 145 -9.99 3.77 1.15
CA MET A 145 -8.66 3.85 1.74
C MET A 145 -7.64 3.68 0.61
N GLN A 146 -6.73 4.63 0.46
CA GLN A 146 -5.66 4.53 -0.53
C GLN A 146 -4.64 3.47 -0.11
N ASP A 147 -4.22 2.63 -1.04
CA ASP A 147 -3.06 1.76 -0.85
C ASP A 147 -1.80 2.55 -1.20
N ILE A 148 -0.91 2.76 -0.23
CA ILE A 148 0.36 3.42 -0.48
C ILE A 148 1.30 2.48 -1.23
N THR A 149 1.58 2.84 -2.48
CA THR A 149 2.59 2.20 -3.31
C THR A 149 3.97 2.81 -3.05
N THR A 150 5.03 2.18 -3.55
CA THR A 150 6.39 2.73 -3.49
C THR A 150 6.50 4.10 -4.15
N THR A 151 5.71 4.35 -5.20
CA THR A 151 5.64 5.66 -5.87
C THR A 151 4.99 6.73 -5.00
N LEU A 152 3.93 6.38 -4.26
CA LEU A 152 3.24 7.30 -3.37
C LEU A 152 3.96 7.51 -2.04
N ALA A 153 4.82 6.58 -1.64
CA ALA A 153 5.56 6.68 -0.39
C ALA A 153 6.38 7.98 -0.29
N THR A 154 6.84 8.52 -1.42
CA THR A 154 7.70 9.72 -1.51
C THR A 154 7.01 10.98 -2.05
N THR A 155 5.69 10.93 -2.30
CA THR A 155 4.89 12.09 -2.75
C THR A 155 4.61 13.05 -1.57
N ASP A 156 4.45 14.35 -1.84
CA ASP A 156 4.14 15.32 -0.78
C ASP A 156 2.86 14.91 -0.04
N PRO A 157 2.88 14.77 1.29
CA PRO A 157 1.68 14.46 2.06
C PRO A 157 0.59 15.53 1.99
N ALA A 158 0.89 16.74 1.50
CA ALA A 158 -0.08 17.81 1.27
C ALA A 158 -0.81 17.69 -0.08
N ASP A 159 -0.34 16.84 -1.00
CA ASP A 159 -0.99 16.62 -2.28
C ASP A 159 -2.31 15.84 -2.10
N ASN A 160 -3.12 15.78 -3.16
CA ASN A 160 -4.33 14.96 -3.22
C ASN A 160 -4.15 13.87 -4.29
N PRO A 161 -4.06 12.59 -3.93
CA PRO A 161 -4.32 11.99 -2.61
C PRO A 161 -3.20 12.07 -1.56
N GLY A 162 -2.01 12.55 -1.93
CA GLY A 162 -0.88 12.69 -1.00
C GLY A 162 -0.09 11.39 -0.79
N GLY A 163 1.10 11.53 -0.22
CA GLY A 163 2.02 10.43 0.10
C GLY A 163 2.29 10.26 1.59
N LEU A 164 3.24 9.38 1.93
CA LEU A 164 3.67 9.18 3.33
C LEU A 164 4.70 10.21 3.80
N MET A 165 5.63 10.55 2.92
CA MET A 165 6.67 11.52 3.21
C MET A 165 7.17 12.19 1.93
N SER A 166 7.70 13.40 2.03
CA SER A 166 8.44 14.03 0.96
C SER A 166 9.74 14.65 1.47
N LEU A 167 10.67 14.90 0.55
CA LEU A 167 11.90 15.64 0.80
C LEU A 167 12.11 16.64 -0.34
N ALA A 168 12.20 17.93 -0.01
CA ALA A 168 12.41 18.99 -0.98
C ALA A 168 13.56 19.94 -0.54
N GLY A 169 14.25 20.52 -1.52
CA GLY A 169 15.19 21.62 -1.31
C GLY A 169 14.46 22.96 -1.43
N ILE A 170 14.45 23.78 -0.38
CA ILE A 170 13.75 25.08 -0.36
C ILE A 170 14.69 26.13 0.24
N GLY A 171 15.11 27.12 -0.55
CA GLY A 171 15.92 28.24 -0.05
C GLY A 171 17.24 27.82 0.63
N GLY A 172 17.87 26.73 0.18
CA GLY A 172 19.09 26.18 0.79
C GLY A 172 18.84 25.22 1.97
N PHE A 173 17.58 24.97 2.34
CA PHE A 173 17.20 24.00 3.35
C PHE A 173 16.72 22.71 2.72
N ARG A 174 16.92 21.59 3.43
CA ARG A 174 16.23 20.33 3.18
C ARG A 174 15.00 20.25 4.08
N VAL A 175 13.83 20.09 3.47
CA VAL A 175 12.55 20.05 4.17
C VAL A 175 11.92 18.69 3.94
N ALA A 176 11.83 17.90 5.00
CA ALA A 176 11.13 16.62 5.01
C ALA A 176 9.77 16.78 5.68
N LYS A 177 8.68 16.38 5.00
CA LYS A 177 7.33 16.36 5.57
C LYS A 177 6.88 14.93 5.75
N PHE A 178 6.09 14.67 6.77
CA PHE A 178 5.52 13.37 7.08
C PHE A 178 3.99 13.45 7.13
N ALA A 179 3.32 12.39 6.67
CA ALA A 179 1.86 12.32 6.63
C ALA A 179 1.21 12.36 8.01
N ASN A 180 1.93 12.06 9.09
CA ASN A 180 1.43 12.25 10.46
C ASN A 180 1.40 13.73 10.89
N GLY A 181 1.91 14.64 10.07
CA GLY A 181 1.93 16.08 10.33
C GLY A 181 3.27 16.63 10.82
N GLN A 182 4.27 15.78 11.02
CA GLN A 182 5.60 16.23 11.41
C GLN A 182 6.37 16.78 10.22
N ILE A 183 7.27 17.71 10.49
CA ILE A 183 8.21 18.28 9.52
C ILE A 183 9.60 18.37 10.13
N CYS A 184 10.62 18.07 9.33
CA CYS A 184 12.02 18.23 9.67
C CYS A 184 12.68 19.19 8.68
N ILE A 185 13.25 20.27 9.19
CA ILE A 185 13.94 21.29 8.38
C ILE A 185 15.41 21.26 8.75
N GLN A 186 16.28 21.06 7.77
CA GLN A 186 17.72 21.01 7.96
C GLN A 186 18.41 22.04 7.09
N GLY A 187 19.43 22.70 7.62
CA GLY A 187 20.17 23.70 6.88
C GLY A 187 21.61 23.83 7.35
N TYR A 188 22.40 24.52 6.55
CA TYR A 188 23.81 24.82 6.86
C TYR A 188 24.09 26.30 6.63
N LYS A 189 24.85 26.90 7.55
CA LYS A 189 25.33 28.28 7.43
C LYS A 189 26.71 28.40 8.06
N VAL A 190 27.49 29.36 7.57
CA VAL A 190 28.73 29.78 8.22
C VAL A 190 28.45 30.99 9.11
N LEU A 191 28.89 30.92 10.36
CA LEU A 191 29.02 32.06 11.24
C LEU A 191 30.41 32.64 11.04
N GLU A 192 30.46 33.91 10.64
CA GLU A 192 31.70 34.66 10.50
C GLU A 192 32.46 34.75 11.82
N THR A 193 33.67 35.29 11.77
CA THR A 193 34.57 35.35 12.93
C THR A 193 33.91 35.96 14.15
N VAL A 194 33.77 35.15 15.19
CA VAL A 194 33.33 35.56 16.52
C VAL A 194 34.55 35.95 17.32
N GLY A 195 34.51 37.11 17.97
CA GLY A 195 35.63 37.59 18.80
C GLY A 195 35.97 36.62 19.94
N ALA A 196 37.23 36.64 20.37
CA ALA A 196 37.69 35.89 21.54
C ALA A 196 36.88 36.25 22.80
N ASN A 197 36.46 35.24 23.55
CA ASN A 197 35.69 35.36 24.80
C ASN A 197 34.39 36.17 24.66
N THR A 198 33.83 36.28 23.45
CA THR A 198 32.60 37.03 23.20
C THR A 198 31.39 36.12 22.99
N TYR A 199 30.21 36.73 23.16
CA TYR A 199 28.94 36.17 22.75
C TYR A 199 28.52 36.80 21.43
N VAL A 200 27.99 35.98 20.53
CA VAL A 200 27.26 36.46 19.36
C VAL A 200 25.86 35.88 19.37
N ALA A 201 24.87 36.74 19.21
CA ALA A 201 23.49 36.33 18.96
C ALA A 201 23.23 36.43 17.46
N GLY A 202 22.42 35.52 16.95
CA GLY A 202 22.06 35.50 15.54
C GLY A 202 20.66 34.95 15.32
N ASN A 203 20.22 35.06 14.07
CA ASN A 203 18.95 34.53 13.63
C ASN A 203 19.13 33.61 12.42
N TRP A 204 18.35 32.53 12.39
CA TRP A 204 18.12 31.71 11.20
C TRP A 204 16.72 31.96 10.68
N VAL A 205 16.62 32.31 9.39
CA VAL A 205 15.34 32.38 8.69
C VAL A 205 15.12 31.07 7.95
N ILE A 206 14.12 30.30 8.36
CA ILE A 206 13.75 29.03 7.74
C ILE A 206 12.55 29.21 6.79
N PRO A 207 12.34 28.28 5.82
CA PRO A 207 11.15 28.30 4.98
C PRO A 207 9.87 28.21 5.80
N SER A 208 8.80 28.83 5.31
CA SER A 208 7.45 28.67 5.87
C SER A 208 7.01 27.21 5.79
N GLY A 209 6.29 26.75 6.80
CA GLY A 209 5.77 25.37 6.83
C GLY A 209 5.45 24.86 8.23
N LEU A 210 5.89 25.56 9.28
CA LEU A 210 5.46 25.30 10.64
C LEU A 210 4.09 25.93 10.90
N PHE A 211 3.19 25.23 11.60
CA PHE A 211 1.90 25.79 12.00
C PHE A 211 1.92 26.42 13.41
N THR A 212 2.86 26.00 14.27
CA THR A 212 3.04 26.50 15.64
C THR A 212 4.51 26.53 16.02
N THR A 213 4.91 27.46 16.90
CA THR A 213 6.24 27.46 17.52
C THR A 213 6.33 26.59 18.77
N THR A 214 5.19 26.30 19.41
CA THR A 214 5.13 25.64 20.73
C THR A 214 5.64 24.20 20.70
N TRP A 215 5.41 23.48 19.60
CA TRP A 215 5.81 22.08 19.43
C TRP A 215 6.96 21.92 18.45
N CYS A 216 7.85 22.92 18.43
CA CYS A 216 9.04 22.91 17.60
C CYS A 216 10.30 22.81 18.47
N THR A 217 11.27 22.03 18.00
CA THR A 217 12.55 21.81 18.67
C THR A 217 13.67 22.12 17.69
N PRO A 218 14.15 23.37 17.65
CA PRO A 218 15.34 23.73 16.89
C PRO A 218 16.58 23.27 17.64
N THR A 219 17.51 22.64 16.93
CA THR A 219 18.82 22.22 17.44
C THR A 219 19.88 22.69 16.46
N ILE A 220 20.92 23.35 16.99
CA ILE A 220 22.06 23.78 16.21
C ILE A 220 23.30 23.05 16.71
N SER A 221 24.01 22.39 15.80
CA SER A 221 25.35 21.89 16.04
C SER A 221 26.36 22.84 15.40
N ILE A 222 27.48 23.08 16.08
CA ILE A 222 28.55 23.97 15.59
C ILE A 222 29.88 23.23 15.55
N ALA A 223 30.69 23.55 14.55
CA ALA A 223 32.09 23.13 14.48
C ALA A 223 32.98 24.36 14.25
N PRO A 224 33.94 24.65 15.14
CA PRO A 224 34.88 25.76 14.97
C PRO A 224 35.90 25.47 13.86
N TYR A 225 36.40 26.50 13.19
CA TYR A 225 37.41 26.34 12.13
C TYR A 225 38.87 26.38 12.61
N VAL A 226 39.15 26.91 13.80
CA VAL A 226 40.53 27.12 14.27
C VAL A 226 40.86 26.23 15.47
N SER A 227 40.06 26.28 16.52
CA SER A 227 40.29 25.56 17.77
C SER A 227 38.99 25.04 18.36
N HIS A 228 39.04 23.87 19.02
CA HIS A 228 37.88 23.30 19.71
C HIS A 228 37.50 24.03 21.02
N ASP A 229 38.10 25.19 21.28
CA ASP A 229 37.80 26.02 22.44
C ASP A 229 36.56 26.89 22.16
N HIS A 230 35.40 26.37 22.54
CA HIS A 230 34.13 27.09 22.52
C HIS A 230 33.18 26.52 23.57
N PHE A 231 32.18 27.30 23.96
CA PHE A 231 31.15 26.88 24.92
C PHE A 231 29.87 26.40 24.24
N GLY A 232 29.85 26.34 22.91
CA GLY A 232 28.74 25.82 22.14
C GLY A 232 27.63 26.84 21.93
N VAL A 233 26.45 26.32 21.59
CA VAL A 233 25.20 27.10 21.46
C VAL A 233 24.60 27.24 22.85
N THR A 234 24.51 28.46 23.37
CA THR A 234 24.03 28.75 24.73
C THR A 234 22.52 28.97 24.79
N THR A 235 21.91 29.40 23.68
CA THR A 235 20.45 29.47 23.53
C THR A 235 20.07 29.09 22.11
N CYS A 236 18.93 28.41 21.95
CA CYS A 236 18.36 28.07 20.65
C CYS A 236 16.85 27.87 20.82
N HIS A 237 16.03 28.71 20.19
CA HIS A 237 14.57 28.62 20.29
C HIS A 237 13.89 29.25 19.06
N MET A 238 12.65 28.83 18.80
CA MET A 238 11.81 29.46 17.78
C MET A 238 11.31 30.82 18.31
N GLU A 239 11.54 31.89 17.55
CA GLU A 239 10.95 33.21 17.82
C GLU A 239 9.63 33.40 17.07
N SER A 240 9.55 32.85 15.85
CA SER A 240 8.36 32.83 15.01
C SER A 240 8.29 31.54 14.20
N LEU A 241 7.26 31.36 13.36
CA LEU A 241 7.14 30.19 12.48
C LEU A 241 8.26 30.10 11.43
N THR A 242 9.04 31.16 11.25
CA THR A 242 10.12 31.24 10.25
C THR A 242 11.45 31.74 10.82
N SER A 243 11.52 32.03 12.12
CA SER A 243 12.68 32.68 12.76
C SER A 243 13.17 31.88 13.95
N ILE A 244 14.47 31.61 14.02
CA ILE A 244 15.13 30.89 15.12
C ILE A 244 16.25 31.75 15.67
N GLN A 245 16.10 32.16 16.92
CA GLN A 245 17.15 32.85 17.63
C GLN A 245 18.13 31.87 18.25
N PHE A 246 19.41 32.20 18.14
CA PHE A 246 20.47 31.45 18.81
C PHE A 246 21.52 32.39 19.38
N SER A 247 22.29 31.88 20.34
CA SER A 247 23.53 32.51 20.78
C SER A 247 24.66 31.49 20.85
N VAL A 248 25.86 31.92 20.48
CA VAL A 248 27.10 31.14 20.58
C VAL A 248 28.07 31.91 21.46
N LYS A 249 28.76 31.20 22.35
CA LYS A 249 29.87 31.75 23.11
C LYS A 249 31.18 31.12 22.65
N ASN A 250 32.08 31.98 22.17
CA ASN A 250 33.40 31.57 21.70
C ASN A 250 34.41 31.50 22.86
N GLY A 251 35.46 30.69 22.69
CA GLY A 251 36.58 30.55 23.61
C GLY A 251 37.66 31.62 23.41
N VAL A 252 38.89 31.32 23.81
CA VAL A 252 40.01 32.26 23.92
C VAL A 252 40.50 32.79 22.58
N ASN A 253 40.30 32.06 21.48
CA ASN A 253 40.72 32.47 20.14
C ASN A 253 39.53 32.94 19.30
N ALA A 254 39.69 34.06 18.58
CA ALA A 254 38.70 34.48 17.60
C ALA A 254 38.62 33.49 16.43
N GLN A 255 37.41 33.07 16.05
CA GLN A 255 37.22 32.06 15.01
C GLN A 255 35.78 32.07 14.45
N GLY A 256 35.62 31.56 13.22
CA GLY A 256 34.31 31.28 12.63
C GLY A 256 33.82 29.86 12.94
N PHE A 257 32.56 29.58 12.63
CA PHE A 257 31.92 28.29 12.88
C PHE A 257 31.11 27.82 11.67
N GLY A 258 31.24 26.54 11.33
CA GLY A 258 30.23 25.84 10.54
C GLY A 258 29.04 25.49 11.43
N MET A 259 27.82 25.81 11.00
CA MET A 259 26.60 25.59 11.76
C MET A 259 25.63 24.71 11.00
N TRP A 260 25.16 23.63 11.62
CA TRP A 260 24.11 22.76 11.10
C TRP A 260 22.86 22.91 11.94
N LEU A 261 21.77 23.33 11.31
CA LEU A 261 20.46 23.43 11.92
C LEU A 261 19.66 22.15 11.63
N THR A 262 18.95 21.66 12.63
CA THR A 262 17.83 20.72 12.47
C THR A 262 16.66 21.24 13.31
N VAL A 263 15.50 21.37 12.69
CA VAL A 263 14.24 21.76 13.34
C VAL A 263 13.26 20.62 13.17
N TRP A 264 12.80 20.04 14.27
CA TRP A 264 11.62 19.20 14.26
C TRP A 264 10.42 20.02 14.68
N GLY A 265 9.31 19.86 13.98
CA GLY A 265 8.06 20.55 14.27
C GLY A 265 6.89 19.90 13.57
N TYR A 266 5.83 20.68 13.35
CA TYR A 266 4.62 20.21 12.68
C TYR A 266 4.10 21.20 11.64
N TRP A 267 3.53 20.68 10.55
CA TRP A 267 2.99 21.45 9.41
C TRP A 267 1.47 21.35 9.26
N LYS A 268 0.82 20.51 10.07
CA LYS A 268 -0.64 20.37 10.17
C LYS A 268 -1.06 20.15 11.62
#